data_AF-A0A1T4VX70-F1
#
_entry.id   AF-A0A1T4VX70-F1
#
_cell.length_a   1.000
_cell.length_b   1.000
_cell.length_c   1.000
_cell.angle_alpha   90.00
_cell.angle_beta   90.00
_cell.angle_gamma   90.00
#
_symmetry.space_group_name_H-M   'P 1'
#
loop_
_entity.id
_entity.type
_entity.pdbx_description
1 polymer ?
#
loop_
_entity_poly.entity_id
_entity_poly.type
_entity_poly.pdbx_seq_one_letter_code
_entity_poly.pdbx_strand_id
1 'polypeptide(L)'
;MVGTWGIAGYRSKASYLSFFPVNLRAIWTVLKGEKIKFPVTPKDRQEGNFFHLIWPQFAVIVLTVCGVLYASIQYFILHNQDYSLGGILVNIFWGLNNIFALSGIVLAAFWQPEATDLAEEEQATAAYKNNEVIA
;
A
#
# COMPACT_ATOMS: atom_id res chain seq x y z
N MET A 1 -24.57 -2.97 -13.37
CA MET A 1 -23.50 -3.91 -13.82
C MET A 1 -24.03 -5.34 -13.71
N VAL A 2 -24.70 -5.84 -14.76
CA VAL A 2 -25.22 -7.23 -14.81
C VAL A 2 -24.13 -8.20 -15.30
N GLY A 3 -23.21 -7.74 -16.16
CA GLY A 3 -22.17 -8.58 -16.78
C GLY A 3 -20.96 -8.94 -15.89
N THR A 4 -20.84 -8.38 -14.69
CA THR A 4 -19.76 -8.71 -13.73
C THR A 4 -20.29 -9.38 -12.45
N TRP A 5 -21.53 -9.84 -12.49
CA TRP A 5 -22.16 -10.55 -11.38
C TRP A 5 -21.38 -11.82 -11.05
N GLY A 6 -20.93 -11.97 -9.80
CA GLY A 6 -20.15 -13.13 -9.35
C GLY A 6 -18.63 -13.00 -9.50
N ILE A 7 -18.09 -11.92 -10.08
CA ILE A 7 -16.64 -11.70 -10.15
C ILE A 7 -16.13 -11.12 -8.83
N ALA A 8 -15.15 -11.78 -8.21
CA ALA A 8 -14.50 -11.36 -6.97
C ALA A 8 -13.65 -10.09 -7.19
N GLY A 9 -14.29 -8.92 -7.24
CA GLY A 9 -13.63 -7.63 -7.50
C GLY A 9 -12.98 -6.98 -6.28
N TYR A 10 -13.05 -7.60 -5.09
CA TYR A 10 -12.53 -6.99 -3.86
C TYR A 10 -11.02 -6.73 -3.93
N ARG A 11 -10.24 -7.67 -4.46
CA ARG A 11 -8.78 -7.51 -4.62
C ARG A 11 -8.44 -6.30 -5.49
N SER A 12 -9.08 -6.17 -6.64
CA SER A 12 -8.85 -5.04 -7.55
C SER A 12 -9.23 -3.70 -6.92
N LYS A 13 -10.33 -3.66 -6.16
CA LYS A 13 -10.75 -2.45 -5.42
C LYS A 13 -9.79 -2.08 -4.30
N ALA A 14 -9.32 -3.07 -3.54
CA ALA A 14 -8.35 -2.88 -2.46
C ALA A 14 -7.00 -2.38 -3.00
N SER A 15 -6.51 -2.95 -4.11
CA SER A 15 -5.31 -2.48 -4.79
C SER A 15 -5.49 -1.05 -5.30
N TYR A 16 -6.60 -0.74 -5.98
CA TYR A 16 -6.89 0.61 -6.45
C TYR A 16 -6.90 1.64 -5.31
N LEU A 17 -7.55 1.29 -4.18
CA LEU A 17 -7.60 2.14 -3.00
C LEU A 17 -6.21 2.31 -2.36
N SER A 18 -5.41 1.25 -2.27
CA SER A 18 -4.03 1.31 -1.76
C SER A 18 -3.11 2.27 -2.53
N PHE A 19 -3.35 2.42 -3.83
CA PHE A 19 -2.59 3.33 -4.68
C PHE A 19 -3.11 4.78 -4.64
N PHE A 20 -4.06 5.13 -3.77
CA PHE A 20 -4.63 6.48 -3.70
C PHE A 20 -3.59 7.62 -3.69
N PRO A 21 -2.43 7.55 -3.00
CA PRO A 21 -1.49 8.66 -2.98
C PRO A 21 -0.79 8.83 -4.32
N VAL A 22 -0.49 7.72 -5.00
CA VAL A 22 0.12 7.71 -6.33
C VAL A 22 -0.87 8.25 -7.36
N ASN A 23 -2.12 7.79 -7.29
CA ASN A 23 -3.20 8.26 -8.17
C ASN A 23 -3.44 9.77 -8.00
N LEU A 24 -3.46 10.26 -6.75
CA LEU A 24 -3.66 11.68 -6.47
C LEU A 24 -2.49 12.53 -6.99
N ARG A 25 -1.25 12.06 -6.84
CA ARG A 25 -0.06 12.69 -7.43
C ARG A 25 -0.13 12.73 -8.95
N ALA A 26 -0.54 11.64 -9.59
CA ALA A 26 -0.68 11.58 -11.04
C ALA A 26 -1.71 12.60 -11.56
N ILE A 27 -2.88 12.69 -10.91
CA ILE A 27 -3.89 13.70 -11.23
C ILE A 27 -3.30 15.11 -11.04
N TRP A 28 -2.60 15.35 -9.94
CA TRP A 28 -1.97 16.64 -9.65
C TRP A 28 -0.93 17.06 -10.68
N THR A 29 -0.06 16.13 -11.12
CA THR A 29 0.91 16.34 -12.19
C THR A 29 0.24 16.73 -13.51
N VAL A 30 -0.86 16.06 -13.87
CA VAL A 30 -1.65 16.39 -15.08
C VAL A 30 -2.27 17.79 -14.97
N LEU A 31 -2.86 18.12 -13.81
CA LEU A 31 -3.44 19.44 -13.57
C LEU A 31 -2.42 20.58 -13.67
N LYS A 32 -1.15 20.32 -13.32
CA LYS A 32 -0.06 21.27 -13.49
C LYS A 32 0.48 21.40 -14.91
N GLY A 33 0.01 20.57 -15.85
CA GLY A 33 0.53 20.54 -17.22
C GLY A 33 1.97 20.02 -17.31
N GLU A 34 2.46 19.30 -16.30
CA GLU A 34 3.80 18.71 -16.31
C GLU A 34 3.87 17.58 -17.36
N LYS A 35 4.98 17.51 -18.10
CA LYS A 35 5.17 16.46 -19.11
C LYS A 35 5.31 15.11 -18.43
N ILE A 36 4.38 14.19 -18.71
CA ILE A 36 4.45 12.80 -18.25
C ILE A 36 5.67 12.14 -18.89
N LYS A 37 6.63 11.75 -18.06
CA LYS A 37 7.83 11.00 -18.47
C LYS A 37 7.65 9.56 -18.00
N PHE A 38 7.87 8.62 -18.90
CA PHE A 38 7.94 7.20 -18.58
C PHE A 38 9.42 6.81 -18.54
N PRO A 39 10.07 6.91 -17.36
CA PRO A 39 11.43 6.43 -17.24
C PRO A 39 11.45 4.93 -17.56
N VAL A 40 12.48 4.48 -18.27
CA VAL A 40 12.70 3.05 -18.48
C VAL A 40 12.95 2.39 -17.13
N THR A 41 12.37 1.22 -16.91
CA THR A 41 12.56 0.46 -15.67
C THR A 41 14.06 0.16 -15.50
N PRO A 42 14.66 0.47 -14.35
CA PRO A 42 16.05 0.10 -14.07
C PRO A 42 16.22 -1.41 -14.24
N LYS A 43 17.29 -1.82 -14.92
CA LYS A 43 17.62 -3.25 -15.09
C LYS A 43 18.24 -3.84 -13.82
N ASP A 44 18.86 -2.99 -13.01
CA ASP A 44 19.41 -3.37 -11.70
C ASP A 44 18.29 -3.40 -10.66
N ARG A 45 18.20 -4.54 -9.96
CA ARG A 45 17.24 -4.76 -8.88
C ARG A 45 17.43 -3.69 -7.80
N GLN A 46 16.34 -3.01 -7.46
CA GLN A 46 16.32 -2.04 -6.37
C GLN A 46 15.93 -2.75 -5.08
N GLU A 47 16.88 -2.94 -4.17
CA GLU A 47 16.65 -3.54 -2.87
C GLU A 47 16.70 -2.47 -1.77
N GLY A 48 15.80 -2.57 -0.79
CA GLY A 48 15.80 -1.66 0.36
C GLY A 48 14.42 -1.43 0.97
N ASN A 49 14.38 -0.55 1.96
CA ASN A 49 13.14 -0.15 2.62
C ASN A 49 12.48 1.02 1.87
N PHE A 50 11.33 0.77 1.25
CA PHE A 50 10.56 1.78 0.50
C PHE A 50 9.51 2.50 1.37
N PHE A 51 9.77 2.67 2.67
CA PHE A 51 8.83 3.32 3.59
C PHE A 51 8.36 4.70 3.13
N HIS A 52 9.25 5.49 2.50
CA HIS A 52 8.89 6.81 1.98
C HIS A 52 7.75 6.77 0.94
N LEU A 53 7.55 5.63 0.28
CA LEU A 53 6.52 5.43 -0.74
C LEU A 53 5.16 5.12 -0.12
N ILE A 54 5.15 4.45 1.04
CA ILE A 54 3.94 4.01 1.75
C ILE A 54 3.56 4.87 2.96
N TRP A 55 4.35 5.90 3.27
CA TRP A 55 4.08 6.78 4.41
C TRP A 55 2.65 7.35 4.45
N PRO A 56 2.03 7.78 3.31
CA PRO A 56 0.68 8.32 3.35
C PRO A 56 -0.36 7.25 3.70
N GLN A 57 -0.20 6.03 3.22
CA GLN A 57 -1.08 4.90 3.55
C GLN A 57 -0.95 4.56 5.03
N PHE A 58 0.29 4.48 5.53
CA PHE A 58 0.56 4.21 6.94
C PHE A 58 -0.02 5.30 7.85
N ALA A 59 0.11 6.58 7.47
CA ALA A 59 -0.47 7.69 8.21
C ALA A 59 -2.00 7.59 8.34
N VAL A 60 -2.71 7.21 7.27
CA VAL A 60 -4.17 7.01 7.31
C VAL A 60 -4.56 5.86 8.25
N ILE A 61 -3.80 4.76 8.24
CA ILE A 61 -4.02 3.64 9.17
C ILE A 61 -3.87 4.12 10.61
N VAL A 62 -2.77 4.79 10.93
CA VAL A 62 -2.50 5.31 12.29
C VAL A 62 -3.58 6.29 12.72
N LEU A 63 -3.94 7.25 11.87
CA LEU A 63 -4.97 8.24 12.17
C LEU A 63 -6.33 7.58 12.43
N THR A 64 -6.68 6.54 11.66
CA THR A 64 -7.91 5.77 11.83
C THR A 64 -7.94 5.06 13.18
N VAL A 65 -6.85 4.39 13.55
CA VAL A 65 -6.72 3.72 14.84
C VAL A 65 -6.79 4.73 15.99
N CYS A 66 -6.06 5.84 15.90
CA CYS A 66 -6.12 6.91 16.90
C CYS A 66 -7.52 7.50 17.05
N GLY A 67 -8.24 7.74 15.94
CA GLY A 67 -9.61 8.26 15.96
C GLY A 67 -10.59 7.30 16.64
N VAL A 68 -10.50 6.00 16.32
CA VAL A 68 -11.31 4.95 16.97
C VAL A 68 -11.02 4.88 18.46
N LEU A 69 -9.74 4.89 18.86
CA LEU A 69 -9.35 4.86 20.28
C LEU A 69 -9.87 6.09 21.01
N TYR A 70 -9.70 7.27 20.43
CA TYR A 70 -10.17 8.52 21.01
C TYR A 70 -11.69 8.52 21.24
N ALA A 71 -12.47 8.16 20.22
CA ALA A 71 -13.93 8.09 20.33
C ALA A 71 -14.37 7.03 21.36
N SER A 72 -13.68 5.89 21.40
CA SER A 72 -13.98 4.82 22.38
C SER A 72 -13.68 5.26 23.81
N ILE A 73 -12.54 5.93 24.04
CA ILE A 73 -12.18 6.47 25.36
C ILE A 73 -13.20 7.52 25.82
N GLN A 74 -13.60 8.43 24.93
CA GLN A 74 -14.60 9.46 25.24
C GLN A 74 -15.95 8.86 25.66
N TYR A 75 -16.39 7.82 24.95
CA TYR A 75 -17.67 7.18 25.23
C TYR A 75 -17.65 6.26 26.46
N PHE A 76 -16.66 5.37 26.57
CA PHE A 76 -16.64 4.34 27.62
C PHE A 76 -16.03 4.80 28.95
N ILE A 77 -15.07 5.73 28.92
CA ILE A 77 -14.34 6.17 30.13
C ILE A 77 -14.88 7.52 30.60
N LEU A 78 -14.97 8.50 29.70
CA LEU A 78 -15.41 9.86 30.05
C LEU A 78 -16.94 10.02 30.04
N HIS A 79 -17.70 8.99 29.64
CA HIS A 79 -19.17 8.98 29.59
C HIS A 79 -19.76 10.15 28.78
N ASN A 80 -19.00 10.66 27.81
CA ASN A 80 -19.44 11.78 26.98
C ASN A 80 -20.57 11.34 26.04
N GLN A 81 -21.74 11.98 26.19
CA GLN A 81 -22.96 11.66 25.46
C GLN A 81 -22.99 12.25 24.04
N ASP A 82 -22.01 13.08 23.67
CA ASP A 82 -21.86 13.60 22.30
C ASP A 82 -21.54 12.49 21.29
N TYR A 83 -21.08 11.34 21.77
CA TYR A 83 -20.77 10.17 20.95
C TYR A 83 -21.88 9.13 21.08
N SER A 84 -22.39 8.63 19.95
CA SER A 84 -23.32 7.50 19.94
C SER A 84 -22.58 6.18 19.73
N LEU A 85 -23.01 5.13 20.44
CA LEU A 85 -22.48 3.78 20.26
C LEU A 85 -22.61 3.32 18.79
N GLY A 86 -23.76 3.60 18.16
CA GLY A 86 -23.98 3.29 16.74
C GLY A 86 -22.98 4.00 15.82
N GLY A 87 -22.70 5.28 16.06
CA GLY A 87 -21.71 6.03 15.31
C GLY A 87 -20.30 5.45 15.46
N ILE A 88 -19.91 5.07 16.68
CA ILE A 88 -18.60 4.45 16.95
C ILE A 88 -18.49 3.11 16.21
N LEU A 89 -19.48 2.23 16.31
CA LEU A 89 -19.47 0.92 15.66
C LEU A 89 -19.38 1.03 14.13
N VAL A 90 -20.13 1.95 13.53
CA VAL A 90 -20.07 2.19 12.07
C VAL A 90 -18.69 2.68 11.66
N ASN A 91 -18.09 3.62 12.41
CA ASN A 91 -16.74 4.12 12.13
C ASN A 91 -15.67 3.05 12.30
N ILE A 92 -15.79 2.18 13.31
CA ILE A 92 -14.88 1.03 13.48
C ILE A 92 -14.98 0.10 12.28
N PHE A 93 -16.21 -0.25 11.87
CA PHE A 93 -16.43 -1.16 10.75
C PHE A 93 -15.79 -0.65 9.44
N TRP A 94 -16.07 0.59 9.07
CA TRP A 94 -15.49 1.20 7.87
C TRP A 94 -13.99 1.50 8.03
N GLY A 95 -13.56 1.87 9.22
CA GLY A 95 -12.14 2.06 9.55
C GLY A 95 -11.33 0.78 9.35
N LEU A 96 -11.81 -0.35 9.86
CA LEU A 96 -11.20 -1.66 9.64
C LEU A 96 -11.17 -2.05 8.16
N ASN A 97 -12.24 -1.78 7.42
CA ASN A 97 -12.27 -2.02 5.98
C ASN A 97 -11.18 -1.24 5.24
N ASN A 98 -10.96 0.03 5.59
CA ASN A 98 -9.88 0.84 5.04
C ASN A 98 -8.50 0.32 5.45
N ILE A 99 -8.33 -0.07 6.72
CA ILE A 99 -7.06 -0.65 7.20
C ILE A 99 -6.72 -1.92 6.42
N PHE A 100 -7.67 -2.84 6.23
CA PHE A 100 -7.45 -4.06 5.44
C PHE A 100 -7.18 -3.79 3.97
N ALA A 101 -7.83 -2.78 3.40
CA ALA A 101 -7.56 -2.39 2.02
C ALA A 101 -6.12 -1.87 1.88
N LEU A 102 -5.65 -1.03 2.81
CA LEU A 102 -4.32 -0.41 2.79
C LEU A 102 -3.19 -1.34 3.27
N SER A 103 -3.47 -2.35 4.09
CA SER A 103 -2.42 -3.20 4.69
C SER A 103 -1.63 -3.99 3.65
N GLY A 104 -2.26 -4.37 2.52
CA GLY A 104 -1.60 -5.15 1.48
C GLY A 104 -0.36 -4.45 0.90
N ILE A 105 -0.45 -3.16 0.60
CA ILE A 105 0.70 -2.40 0.06
C ILE A 105 1.74 -2.09 1.14
N VAL A 106 1.32 -1.94 2.39
CA VAL A 106 2.24 -1.75 3.52
C VAL A 106 3.08 -3.00 3.74
N LEU A 107 2.47 -4.19 3.75
CA LEU A 107 3.20 -5.46 3.85
C LEU A 107 4.13 -5.68 2.66
N ALA A 108 3.70 -5.35 1.45
CA ALA A 108 4.52 -5.46 0.25
C ALA A 108 5.78 -4.56 0.30
N ALA A 109 5.71 -3.39 0.95
CA ALA A 109 6.87 -2.50 1.08
C ALA A 109 7.97 -3.02 2.02
N PHE A 110 7.63 -3.96 2.90
CA PHE A 110 8.58 -4.63 3.80
C PHE A 110 8.97 -6.04 3.33
N TRP A 111 8.45 -6.49 2.18
CA TRP A 111 8.80 -7.80 1.65
C TRP A 111 10.25 -7.82 1.15
N GLN A 112 10.97 -8.90 1.49
CA GLN A 112 12.34 -9.17 1.06
C GLN A 112 12.41 -10.61 0.51
N PRO A 113 13.21 -10.85 -0.54
CA PRO A 113 13.44 -12.20 -1.07
C PRO A 113 14.19 -13.09 -0.08
N GLU A 114 14.10 -14.40 -0.25
CA GLU A 114 14.89 -15.33 0.56
C GLU A 114 16.37 -15.25 0.18
N ALA A 115 17.26 -15.45 1.17
CA ALA A 115 18.71 -15.38 0.94
C ALA A 115 19.21 -16.42 -0.08
N THR A 116 18.50 -17.54 -0.21
CA THR A 116 18.79 -18.59 -1.21
C THR A 116 18.58 -18.08 -2.63
N ASP A 117 17.49 -17.35 -2.88
CA ASP A 117 17.18 -16.78 -4.20
C ASP A 117 18.27 -15.78 -4.65
N LEU A 118 18.81 -15.01 -3.70
CA LEU A 118 19.89 -14.06 -3.94
C LEU A 118 21.20 -14.76 -4.32
N ALA A 119 21.53 -15.87 -3.64
CA ALA A 119 22.74 -16.64 -3.94
C ALA A 119 22.66 -17.33 -5.30
N GLU A 120 21.49 -17.84 -5.69
CA GLU A 120 21.26 -18.43 -7.02
C GLU A 120 21.34 -17.37 -8.14
N GLU A 121 20.79 -16.17 -7.93
CA GLU A 121 20.89 -15.05 -8.88
C GLU A 121 22.34 -14.55 -9.04
N GLU A 122 23.11 -14.42 -7.96
CA GLU A 122 24.53 -14.02 -8.03
C GLU A 122 25.36 -15.04 -8.81
N GLN A 123 25.13 -16.34 -8.57
CA GLN A 123 25.80 -17.41 -9.30
C GLN A 123 25.43 -17.43 -10.79
N ALA A 124 24.16 -17.25 -11.12
CA ALA A 124 23.70 -17.16 -12.51
C ALA A 124 24.29 -15.94 -13.25
N THR A 125 24.36 -14.79 -12.58
CA THR A 125 24.93 -13.56 -13.13
C THR A 125 26.45 -13.69 -13.35
N ALA A 126 27.15 -14.34 -12.42
CA ALA A 126 28.59 -14.63 -12.55
C ALA A 126 28.87 -15.62 -13.69
N ALA A 127 28.06 -16.67 -13.84
CA ALA A 127 28.18 -17.64 -14.93
C ALA A 127 27.97 -16.99 -16.32
N TYR A 128 26.99 -16.09 -16.44
CA TYR A 128 26.74 -15.33 -17.68
C TYR A 128 27.96 -14.47 -18.07
N LYS A 129 28.49 -13.68 -17.14
CA LYS A 129 29.67 -12.83 -17.40
C LYS A 129 30.90 -13.64 -17.79
N ASN A 130 31.11 -14.81 -17.20
CA ASN A 130 32.25 -15.68 -17.52
C ASN A 130 32.15 -16.27 -18.94
N ASN A 131 30.95 -16.53 -19.44
CA ASN A 131 30.76 -17.05 -20.80
C ASN A 131 30.90 -15.97 -21.89
N GLU A 132 30.62 -14.69 -21.60
CA GLU A 132 30.82 -13.58 -22.56
C GLU A 132 32.30 -13.23 -22.77
N VAL A 133 33.21 -13.63 -21.85
CA VAL A 133 34.66 -13.36 -21.96
C VAL A 133 35.38 -14.41 -22.83
N ILE A 134 34.71 -15.49 -23.22
CA ILE A 134 35.29 -16.63 -23.98
C ILE A 134 34.94 -16.58 -25.49
N ALA A 135 34.19 -15.57 -25.95
CA ALA A 135 33.86 -15.35 -27.37
C ALA A 135 34.68 -14.20 -27.97
#